data_AF-J9G2K3-F1
#
_entry.id   AF-J9G2K3-F1
#
_cell.length_a   1.000
_cell.length_b   1.000
_cell.length_c   1.000
_cell.angle_alpha   90.00
_cell.angle_beta   90.00
_cell.angle_gamma   90.00
#
_symmetry.space_group_name_H-M   'P 1'
#
loop_
_entity.id
_entity.type
_entity.pdbx_description
1 polymer ?
#
loop_
_entity_poly.entity_id
_entity_poly.type
_entity_poly.pdbx_seq_one_letter_code
_entity_poly.pdbx_strand_id
1 'polypeptide(L)'
;MLQGNGNYSLDFDSSEGWQFFRGKVNTTISIIVTYGTEDITERLMNRAGTEVEWLRDSGNVPSDNTWKPTYVNGDRSKLRLNDTDMPTGWGYEIRKVKFICRIFIPEGNEPIAMNEFGMKI
;
A
#
# COMPACT_ATOMS: atom_id res chain seq x y z
N MET A 1 -4.88 16.77 7.34
CA MET A 1 -4.09 15.57 7.68
C MET A 1 -4.61 15.08 9.03
N LEU A 2 -5.56 14.14 9.03
CA LEU A 2 -6.10 13.51 10.25
C LEU A 2 -5.31 12.21 10.47
N GLN A 3 -4.36 12.20 11.41
CA GLN A 3 -4.52 11.61 12.75
C GLN A 3 -5.00 10.15 12.72
N GLY A 4 -4.04 9.23 12.55
CA GLY A 4 -4.17 7.90 13.12
C GLY A 4 -4.23 8.03 14.64
N ASN A 5 -5.05 7.19 15.28
CA ASN A 5 -5.06 7.03 16.73
C ASN A 5 -3.60 6.94 17.21
N GLY A 6 -3.13 7.89 18.03
CA GLY A 6 -1.71 8.28 18.16
C GLY A 6 -0.71 7.20 18.58
N ASN A 7 -1.16 5.96 18.76
CA ASN A 7 -0.32 4.80 19.01
C ASN A 7 -0.08 3.94 17.76
N TYR A 8 -0.98 3.90 16.77
CA TYR A 8 -0.81 3.09 15.56
C TYR A 8 -0.03 3.85 14.48
N SER A 9 0.95 3.19 13.87
CA SER A 9 1.59 3.67 12.65
C SER A 9 1.69 2.56 11.61
N LEU A 10 1.81 2.95 10.35
CA LEU A 10 1.92 2.06 9.20
C LEU A 10 3.09 2.53 8.34
N ASP A 11 4.06 1.66 8.15
CA ASP A 11 5.21 1.85 7.27
C ASP A 11 5.28 0.73 6.23
N PHE A 12 6.24 0.86 5.32
CA PHE A 12 6.42 -0.06 4.21
C PHE A 12 7.88 -0.50 4.09
N ASP A 13 8.07 -1.74 3.66
CA ASP A 13 9.35 -2.26 3.17
C ASP A 13 9.19 -2.76 1.73
N SER A 14 10.23 -2.61 0.91
CA SER A 14 10.24 -3.00 -0.50
C SER A 14 11.37 -3.98 -0.77
N SER A 15 11.05 -5.13 -1.35
CA SER A 15 12.03 -6.19 -1.63
C SER A 15 13.15 -5.78 -2.59
N GLU A 16 12.89 -4.78 -3.45
CA GLU A 16 13.86 -4.24 -4.40
C GLU A 16 14.33 -2.81 -4.04
N GLY A 17 14.07 -2.38 -2.80
CA GLY A 17 14.31 -1.00 -2.37
C GLY A 17 13.35 0.00 -3.00
N TRP A 18 13.67 1.29 -2.90
CA TRP A 18 12.75 2.40 -3.22
C TRP A 18 13.06 3.15 -4.52
N GLN A 19 13.98 2.62 -5.33
CA GLN A 19 14.31 3.18 -6.64
C GLN A 19 13.65 2.34 -7.74
N PHE A 20 12.70 2.94 -8.45
CA PHE A 20 11.95 2.27 -9.50
C PHE A 20 12.25 2.89 -10.86
N PHE A 21 12.28 2.04 -11.89
CA PHE A 21 12.50 2.47 -13.27
C PHE A 21 11.36 1.99 -14.14
N ARG A 22 11.06 2.77 -15.18
CA ARG A 22 10.07 2.41 -16.19
C ARG A 22 10.43 1.07 -16.85
N GLY A 23 9.47 0.14 -16.90
CA GLY A 23 9.63 -1.18 -17.53
C GLY A 23 10.49 -2.14 -16.70
N LYS A 24 10.70 -1.84 -15.41
CA LYS A 24 11.47 -2.64 -14.46
C LYS A 24 10.82 -2.68 -13.08
N VAL A 25 9.53 -2.34 -12.96
CA VAL A 25 8.84 -2.49 -11.68
C VAL A 25 8.62 -3.98 -11.45
N ASN A 26 9.18 -4.50 -10.37
CA ASN A 26 8.93 -5.85 -9.87
C ASN A 26 9.32 -5.92 -8.40
N THR A 27 8.44 -5.50 -7.49
CA THR A 27 8.73 -5.50 -6.05
C THR A 27 7.58 -6.12 -5.26
N THR A 28 7.89 -6.63 -4.07
CA THR A 28 6.89 -6.88 -3.04
C THR A 28 6.99 -5.79 -1.98
N ILE A 29 5.87 -5.11 -1.76
CA ILE A 29 5.71 -4.16 -0.67
C ILE A 29 5.10 -4.88 0.52
N SER A 30 5.81 -4.92 1.63
CA SER A 30 5.32 -5.45 2.91
C SER A 30 4.93 -4.29 3.82
N ILE A 31 3.79 -4.39 4.48
CA ILE A 31 3.41 -3.44 5.52
C ILE A 31 4.14 -3.74 6.83
N ILE A 32 4.43 -2.70 7.59
CA ILE A 32 4.89 -2.78 8.97
C ILE A 32 3.94 -1.94 9.80
N VAL A 33 3.21 -2.57 10.72
CA VAL A 33 2.26 -1.89 11.60
C VAL A 33 2.83 -1.86 12.99
N THR A 34 3.04 -0.67 13.55
CA THR A 34 3.52 -0.54 14.93
C THR A 34 2.45 0.03 15.85
N TYR A 35 2.48 -0.40 17.11
CA TYR A 35 1.73 0.21 18.20
C TYR A 35 2.72 0.72 19.26
N GLY A 36 2.88 2.03 19.35
CA GLY A 36 3.98 2.63 20.09
C GLY A 36 5.32 2.27 19.45
N THR A 37 6.14 1.45 20.12
CA THR A 37 7.43 0.97 19.60
C THR A 37 7.41 -0.52 19.24
N GLU A 38 6.29 -1.20 19.38
CA GLU A 38 6.15 -2.64 19.10
C GLU A 38 5.67 -2.84 17.67
N ASP A 39 6.34 -3.72 16.90
CA ASP A 39 5.80 -4.25 15.65
C ASP A 39 4.71 -5.28 15.96
N ILE A 40 3.49 -4.97 15.52
CA ILE A 40 2.30 -5.78 15.77
C ILE A 40 1.74 -6.38 14.48
N THR A 41 2.47 -6.33 13.36
CA THR A 41 1.99 -6.71 12.03
C THR A 41 1.37 -8.10 12.02
N GLU A 42 2.12 -9.12 12.48
CA GLU A 42 1.63 -10.50 12.51
C GLU A 42 0.38 -10.66 13.38
N ARG A 43 0.39 -10.06 14.59
CA ARG A 43 -0.74 -10.13 15.53
C ARG A 43 -1.99 -9.48 14.93
N LEU A 44 -1.82 -8.36 14.24
CA LEU A 44 -2.92 -7.63 13.62
C LEU A 44 -3.48 -8.37 12.41
N MET A 45 -2.62 -8.95 11.57
CA MET A 45 -3.05 -9.74 10.41
C MET A 45 -3.72 -11.07 10.82
N ASN A 46 -3.34 -11.64 11.97
CA ASN A 46 -3.99 -12.83 12.53
C ASN A 46 -5.30 -12.54 13.28
N ARG A 47 -5.62 -11.26 13.55
CA ARG A 47 -6.90 -10.89 14.17
C ARG A 47 -8.02 -11.06 13.16
N ALA A 48 -9.01 -11.88 13.52
CA ALA A 48 -10.18 -12.12 12.67
C ALA A 48 -10.92 -10.83 12.34
N GLY A 49 -11.24 -10.65 11.06
CA GLY A 49 -11.92 -9.47 10.51
C GLY A 49 -11.05 -8.20 10.40
N THR A 50 -9.74 -8.30 10.59
CA THR A 50 -8.83 -7.26 10.10
C THR A 50 -8.90 -7.21 8.58
N GLU A 51 -9.05 -6.01 8.03
CA GLU A 51 -9.04 -5.78 6.59
C GLU A 51 -7.89 -4.85 6.20
N VAL A 52 -7.21 -5.21 5.11
CA VAL A 52 -6.19 -4.36 4.48
C VAL A 52 -6.69 -4.03 3.09
N GLU A 53 -6.71 -2.74 2.78
CA GLU A 53 -7.13 -2.21 1.51
C GLU A 53 -6.02 -1.40 0.87
N TRP A 54 -5.84 -1.61 -0.42
CA TRP A 54 -4.88 -0.90 -1.24
C TRP A 54 -5.60 -0.10 -2.32
N LEU A 55 -5.20 1.16 -2.47
CA LEU A 55 -5.65 2.07 -3.52
C LEU A 55 -4.44 2.57 -4.32
N ARG A 56 -4.69 2.99 -5.55
CA ARG A 56 -3.73 3.66 -6.40
C ARG A 56 -4.21 5.05 -6.75
N ASP A 57 -3.32 6.03 -6.68
CA ASP A 57 -3.57 7.43 -7.03
C ASP A 57 -2.46 7.90 -7.97
N SER A 58 -2.79 7.96 -9.26
CA SER A 58 -1.92 8.47 -10.32
C SER A 58 -2.37 9.81 -10.90
N GLY A 59 -3.55 10.29 -10.50
CA GLY A 59 -4.27 11.36 -11.18
C GLY A 59 -5.02 10.92 -12.45
N ASN A 60 -4.86 9.67 -12.91
CA ASN A 60 -5.66 9.09 -13.99
C ASN A 60 -6.81 8.26 -13.40
N VAL A 61 -7.91 8.95 -13.05
CA VAL A 61 -9.08 8.37 -12.38
C VAL A 61 -9.63 7.12 -13.09
N PRO A 62 -9.82 7.08 -14.42
CA PRO A 62 -10.24 5.84 -15.09
C PRO A 62 -9.28 4.68 -14.87
N SER A 63 -7.97 4.90 -15.00
CA SER A 63 -6.98 3.84 -14.80
C SER A 63 -6.99 3.36 -13.34
N ASP A 64 -7.02 4.29 -12.38
CA ASP A 64 -6.99 3.99 -10.94
C ASP A 64 -8.23 3.21 -10.48
N ASN A 65 -9.42 3.54 -10.99
CA ASN A 65 -10.65 2.81 -10.67
C ASN A 65 -10.64 1.34 -11.17
N THR A 66 -9.89 1.06 -12.25
CA THR A 66 -9.76 -0.29 -12.81
C THR A 66 -8.65 -1.11 -12.15
N TRP A 67 -7.72 -0.46 -11.45
CA TRP A 67 -6.62 -1.16 -10.80
C TRP A 67 -7.12 -2.07 -9.68
N LYS A 68 -6.49 -3.24 -9.57
CA LYS A 68 -6.76 -4.22 -8.51
C LYS A 68 -5.44 -4.68 -7.91
N PRO A 69 -5.33 -4.69 -6.57
CA PRO A 69 -4.10 -5.14 -5.92
C PRO A 69 -3.87 -6.63 -6.16
N THR A 70 -2.61 -6.99 -6.37
CA THR A 70 -2.17 -8.39 -6.42
C THR A 70 -1.46 -8.73 -5.12
N TYR A 71 -1.95 -9.75 -4.40
CA TYR A 71 -1.39 -10.17 -3.11
C TYR A 71 -0.45 -11.35 -3.25
N VAL A 72 0.62 -11.38 -2.45
CA VAL A 72 1.53 -12.54 -2.41
C VAL A 72 0.86 -13.68 -1.65
N ASN A 73 0.56 -14.80 -2.34
CA ASN A 73 -0.10 -15.97 -1.75
C ASN A 73 -1.42 -15.66 -1.02
N GLY A 74 -2.13 -14.60 -1.42
CA GLY A 74 -3.35 -14.14 -0.76
C GLY A 74 -3.14 -13.33 0.53
N ASP A 75 -1.90 -13.14 0.95
CA ASP A 75 -1.54 -12.31 2.11
C ASP A 75 -1.69 -10.83 1.78
N ARG A 76 -2.74 -10.19 2.32
CA ARG A 76 -3.07 -8.79 2.04
C ARG A 76 -2.07 -7.80 2.63
N SER A 77 -1.20 -8.25 3.54
CA SER A 77 -0.08 -7.46 4.08
C SER A 77 1.07 -7.28 3.07
N LYS A 78 1.05 -8.05 1.97
CA LYS A 78 2.10 -8.09 0.94
C LYS A 78 1.54 -7.81 -0.45
N LEU A 79 1.78 -6.60 -0.94
CA LEU A 79 1.39 -6.17 -2.29
C LEU A 79 2.50 -6.49 -3.29
N ARG A 80 2.20 -7.32 -4.29
CA ARG A 80 3.05 -7.50 -5.47
C ARG A 80 2.78 -6.36 -6.45
N LEU A 81 3.82 -5.62 -6.80
CA LEU A 81 3.78 -4.60 -7.84
C LEU A 81 4.70 -4.98 -9.00
N ASN A 82 4.19 -4.84 -10.21
CA ASN A 82 4.95 -4.94 -11.44
C ASN A 82 4.57 -3.82 -12.43
N ASP A 83 5.14 -3.81 -13.62
CA ASP A 83 4.88 -2.76 -14.62
C ASP A 83 3.40 -2.62 -15.01
N THR A 84 2.60 -3.69 -14.91
CA THR A 84 1.15 -3.64 -15.20
C THR A 84 0.35 -2.91 -14.12
N ASP A 85 0.91 -2.73 -12.92
CA ASP A 85 0.31 -1.95 -11.85
C ASP A 85 0.51 -0.44 -12.03
N MET A 86 1.30 -0.04 -13.02
CA MET A 86 1.50 1.36 -13.35
C MET A 86 0.33 1.89 -14.21
N PRO A 87 -0.08 3.15 -14.02
CA PRO A 87 -1.19 3.72 -14.78
C PRO A 87 -0.80 3.89 -16.26
N THR A 88 -1.78 3.91 -17.15
CA THR A 88 -1.56 4.24 -18.56
C THR A 88 -0.91 5.62 -18.68
N GLY A 89 0.23 5.69 -19.37
CA GLY A 89 1.03 6.92 -19.51
C GLY A 89 2.13 7.10 -18.47
N TRP A 90 2.32 6.14 -17.55
CA TRP A 90 3.47 6.14 -16.65
C TRP A 90 4.77 6.00 -17.43
N GLY A 91 5.72 6.91 -17.24
CA GLY A 91 6.85 7.03 -18.16
C GLY A 91 6.91 8.33 -18.93
N TYR A 92 5.73 8.90 -19.20
CA TYR A 92 5.54 9.87 -20.25
C TYR A 92 4.72 11.04 -19.73
N GLU A 93 3.39 10.89 -19.68
CA GLU A 93 2.45 11.90 -19.19
C GLU A 93 2.33 11.84 -17.65
N ILE A 94 2.46 10.64 -17.07
CA ILE A 94 2.39 10.43 -15.62
C ILE A 94 3.79 10.15 -15.08
N ARG A 95 4.26 11.06 -14.21
CA ARG A 95 5.60 11.00 -13.59
C ARG A 95 5.60 10.50 -12.16
N LYS A 96 4.42 10.40 -11.55
CA LYS A 96 4.24 9.95 -10.17
C LYS A 96 3.00 9.09 -10.07
N VAL A 97 3.11 7.98 -9.36
CA VAL A 97 1.99 7.19 -8.88
C VAL A 97 2.15 6.99 -7.38
N LYS A 98 1.06 7.06 -6.64
CA LYS A 98 1.00 6.75 -5.21
C LYS A 98 0.20 5.48 -4.99
N PHE A 99 0.64 4.70 -4.02
CA PHE A 99 -0.12 3.58 -3.49
C PHE A 99 -0.43 3.88 -2.03
N ILE A 100 -1.69 3.67 -1.67
CA ILE A 100 -2.25 4.03 -0.37
C ILE A 100 -2.71 2.73 0.27
N CYS A 101 -2.24 2.47 1.49
CA CYS A 101 -2.69 1.34 2.28
C CYS A 101 -3.54 1.84 3.45
N ARG A 102 -4.67 1.18 3.69
CA ARG A 102 -5.59 1.43 4.79
C ARG A 102 -5.84 0.14 5.54
N ILE A 103 -5.76 0.20 6.88
CA ILE A 103 -5.99 -0.96 7.74
C ILE A 103 -7.20 -0.71 8.62
N PHE A 104 -8.14 -1.65 8.58
CA PHE A 104 -9.39 -1.62 9.34
C PHE A 104 -9.42 -2.79 10.32
N ILE A 105 -10.07 -2.57 11.45
CA ILE A 105 -10.37 -3.61 12.44
C ILE A 105 -11.89 -3.80 12.53
N PRO A 106 -12.39 -4.96 12.97
CA PRO A 106 -13.82 -5.28 12.93
C PRO A 106 -14.73 -4.28 13.65
N GLU A 107 -14.20 -3.60 14.67
CA GLU A 107 -14.95 -2.71 15.55
C GLU A 107 -15.01 -1.27 15.04
N GLY A 108 -14.34 -0.95 13.92
CA GLY A 108 -14.20 0.41 13.41
C GLY A 108 -14.68 0.56 11.96
N ASN A 109 -15.36 1.68 11.68
CA ASN A 109 -15.72 2.08 10.32
C ASN A 109 -14.62 2.93 9.63
N GLU A 110 -13.60 3.32 10.39
CA GLU A 110 -12.49 4.15 9.93
C GLU A 110 -11.17 3.37 10.05
N PRO A 111 -10.18 3.65 9.19
CA PRO A 111 -8.90 2.97 9.26
C PRO A 111 -8.15 3.34 10.55
N ILE A 112 -7.59 2.33 11.22
CA ILE A 112 -6.76 2.54 12.42
C ILE A 112 -5.36 3.03 12.06
N ALA A 113 -4.90 2.71 10.85
CA ALA A 113 -3.63 3.15 10.31
C ALA A 113 -3.76 3.32 8.79
N MET A 114 -3.13 4.36 8.27
CA MET A 114 -3.08 4.66 6.86
C MET A 114 -1.74 5.32 6.54
N ASN A 115 -1.12 4.89 5.46
CA ASN A 115 0.06 5.55 4.92
C ASN A 115 0.09 5.37 3.40
N GLU A 116 0.92 6.14 2.72
CA GLU A 116 1.13 6.09 1.29
C GLU A 116 2.62 6.10 0.95
N PHE A 117 2.98 5.46 -0.15
CA PHE A 117 4.28 5.64 -0.78
C PHE A 117 4.10 6.01 -2.25
N GLY A 118 5.11 6.66 -2.82
CA GLY A 118 5.08 7.10 -4.21
C GLY A 118 6.23 6.54 -5.02
N MET A 119 5.94 6.10 -6.25
CA MET A 119 6.95 5.83 -7.26
C MET A 119 7.04 7.02 -8.21
N LYS A 120 8.25 7.51 -8.43
CA LYS A 120 8.56 8.65 -9.30
C LYS A 120 9.62 8.26 -10.30
N ILE A 121 9.55 8.83 -11.49
CA ILE A 121 10.50 8.62 -12.58
C ILE A 121 10.89 9.94 -13.26
#